data_AF-A0A1B6J0T0-F1
#
_entry.id   AF-A0A1B6J0T0-F1
#
_cell.length_a   1.000
_cell.length_b   1.000
_cell.length_c   1.000
_cell.angle_alpha   90.00
_cell.angle_beta   90.00
_cell.angle_gamma   90.00
#
_symmetry.space_group_name_H-M   'P 1'
#
loop_
_entity.id
_entity.type
_entity.pdbx_description
1 polymer ?
#
loop_
_entity_poly.entity_id
_entity_poly.type
_entity_poly.pdbx_seq_one_letter_code
_entity_poly.pdbx_strand_id
1 'polypeptide(L)'
;KHYTSPNPACVMLEDLKVLGYVMTNRHKMLDFDHCQLYIKASAKLHALSMVLYEKEPEIFETSLKRSQKAAECSKQLTKSMLLGSFRCMAAYVEDKPGCEKYFNILKEVNE
;
A
#
# COMPACT_ATOMS: atom_id res chain seq x y z
N LYS A 1 14.09 -17.28 -16.33
CA LYS A 1 13.75 -18.57 -15.70
C LYS A 1 12.26 -18.57 -15.40
N HIS A 2 11.54 -19.68 -15.60
CA HIS A 2 10.13 -19.79 -15.23
C HIS A 2 10.02 -20.84 -14.11
N TYR A 3 9.31 -20.50 -13.04
CA TYR A 3 9.14 -21.34 -11.86
C TYR A 3 7.65 -21.64 -11.70
N THR A 4 7.30 -22.92 -11.57
CA THR A 4 5.91 -23.35 -11.36
C THR A 4 5.74 -23.93 -9.97
N SER A 5 4.55 -23.74 -9.40
CA SER A 5 4.14 -24.35 -8.14
C SER A 5 2.92 -25.26 -8.41
N PRO A 6 2.85 -26.46 -7.80
CA PRO A 6 1.67 -27.31 -7.88
C PRO A 6 0.46 -26.70 -7.13
N ASN A 7 0.70 -25.77 -6.21
CA ASN A 7 -0.34 -24.97 -5.57
C ASN A 7 -0.63 -23.72 -6.42
N PRO A 8 -1.85 -23.57 -6.99
CA PRO A 8 -2.21 -22.43 -7.83
C PRO A 8 -2.30 -21.09 -7.08
N ALA A 9 -2.34 -21.10 -5.74
CA ALA A 9 -2.33 -19.89 -4.92
C ALA A 9 -0.92 -19.42 -4.54
N CYS A 10 0.13 -20.13 -4.96
CA CYS A 10 1.52 -19.80 -4.65
C CYS A 10 2.23 -19.22 -5.87
N VAL A 11 2.96 -18.12 -5.67
CA VAL A 11 3.84 -17.53 -6.68
C VAL A 11 5.28 -17.79 -6.27
N MET A 12 6.04 -18.46 -7.15
CA MET A 12 7.47 -18.74 -6.96
C MET A 12 8.29 -17.67 -7.67
N LEU A 13 9.16 -16.96 -6.94
CA LEU A 13 10.03 -15.91 -7.46
C LEU A 13 11.50 -16.23 -7.17
N GLU A 14 12.41 -15.65 -7.95
CA GLU A 14 13.86 -15.79 -7.73
C GLU A 14 14.29 -15.12 -6.42
N ASP A 15 15.16 -15.78 -5.65
CA ASP A 15 15.73 -15.21 -4.43
C ASP A 15 16.79 -14.16 -4.78
N LEU A 16 16.40 -12.88 -4.66
CA LEU A 16 17.28 -11.75 -4.94
C LEU A 16 18.35 -11.55 -3.86
N LYS A 17 18.22 -12.17 -2.68
CA LYS A 17 19.22 -12.04 -1.62
C LYS A 17 20.58 -12.62 -2.05
N VAL A 18 20.56 -13.72 -2.81
CA VAL A 18 21.77 -14.37 -3.36
C VAL A 18 22.51 -13.45 -4.34
N LEU A 19 21.80 -12.50 -4.96
CA LEU A 19 22.34 -11.50 -5.86
C LEU A 19 22.77 -10.20 -5.15
N GLY A 20 22.68 -10.15 -3.82
CA GLY A 20 23.10 -9.00 -3.02
C GLY A 20 22.05 -7.89 -2.87
N TYR A 21 20.80 -8.10 -3.31
CA TYR A 21 19.73 -7.14 -3.07
C TYR A 21 19.32 -7.13 -1.59
N VAL A 22 19.03 -5.94 -1.09
CA VAL A 22 18.66 -5.71 0.31
C VAL A 22 17.38 -4.89 0.43
N MET A 23 16.61 -5.18 1.48
CA MET A 23 15.49 -4.32 1.87
C MET A 23 16.03 -3.06 2.56
N THR A 24 15.74 -1.89 2.00
CA THR A 24 16.19 -0.62 2.56
C THR A 24 15.37 -0.24 3.80
N ASN A 25 15.97 0.55 4.69
CA ASN A 25 15.24 1.09 5.83
C ASN A 25 14.24 2.15 5.33
N ARG A 26 12.93 1.89 5.49
CA ARG A 26 11.86 2.80 5.06
C ARG A 26 11.99 4.23 5.63
N HIS A 27 12.60 4.40 6.80
CA HIS A 27 12.81 5.70 7.43
C HIS A 27 13.99 6.48 6.83
N LYS A 28 14.89 5.80 6.12
CA LYS A 28 16.05 6.41 5.45
C LYS A 28 15.79 6.76 3.98
N MET A 29 14.62 6.40 3.46
CA MET A 29 14.23 6.57 2.05
C MET A 29 15.19 5.87 1.08
N LEU A 30 14.92 6.00 -0.22
CA LEU A 30 15.82 5.58 -1.29
C LEU A 30 16.69 6.75 -1.73
N ASP A 31 17.93 6.49 -2.13
CA ASP A 31 18.71 7.48 -2.85
C ASP A 31 18.12 7.77 -4.24
N PHE A 32 18.64 8.81 -4.89
CA PHE A 32 18.11 9.31 -6.15
C PHE A 32 18.20 8.27 -7.28
N ASP A 33 19.30 7.52 -7.37
CA ASP A 33 19.52 6.56 -8.45
C ASP A 33 18.52 5.40 -8.35
N HIS A 34 18.30 4.88 -7.13
CA HIS A 34 17.29 3.85 -6.89
C HIS A 34 15.87 4.38 -7.11
N CYS A 35 15.58 5.63 -6.72
CA CYS A 35 14.30 6.29 -7.05
C CYS A 35 14.08 6.34 -8.56
N GLN A 36 15.10 6.71 -9.34
CA GLN A 36 14.99 6.82 -10.79
C GLN A 36 14.71 5.45 -11.43
N LEU A 37 15.38 4.39 -10.97
CA LEU A 37 15.13 3.02 -11.43
C LEU A 37 13.71 2.58 -11.10
N TYR A 38 13.26 2.81 -9.86
CA TYR A 38 11.91 2.50 -9.42
C TYR A 38 10.85 3.20 -10.28
N ILE A 39 10.97 4.51 -10.48
CA ILE A 39 9.99 5.29 -11.26
C ILE A 39 9.91 4.76 -12.70
N LYS A 40 11.05 4.45 -13.34
CA LYS A 40 11.08 3.89 -14.69
C LYS A 40 10.39 2.53 -14.77
N ALA A 41 10.67 1.64 -13.81
CA ALA A 41 10.06 0.31 -13.77
C ALA A 41 8.54 0.39 -13.52
N SER A 42 8.14 1.20 -12.55
CA SER A 42 6.73 1.42 -12.21
C SER A 42 5.96 2.04 -13.37
N ALA A 43 6.51 3.07 -14.02
CA ALA A 43 5.87 3.70 -15.18
C ALA A 43 5.61 2.70 -16.32
N LYS A 44 6.54 1.78 -16.58
CA LYS A 44 6.34 0.71 -17.58
C LYS A 44 5.22 -0.24 -17.18
N LEU A 45 5.16 -0.67 -15.92
CA LEU A 45 4.08 -1.54 -15.43
C LEU A 45 2.72 -0.84 -15.51
N HIS A 46 2.65 0.44 -15.13
CA HIS A 46 1.43 1.25 -15.26
C HIS A 46 0.98 1.37 -16.71
N ALA A 47 1.88 1.73 -17.64
CA ALA A 47 1.54 1.81 -19.07
C ALA A 47 1.09 0.46 -19.64
N LEU A 48 1.80 -0.62 -19.27
CA LEU A 48 1.44 -1.98 -19.70
C LEU A 48 0.05 -2.39 -19.21
N SER A 49 -0.31 -2.03 -17.97
CA SER A 49 -1.65 -2.35 -17.45
C SER A 49 -2.77 -1.70 -18.28
N MET A 50 -2.55 -0.50 -18.83
CA MET A 50 -3.54 0.17 -19.69
C MET A 50 -3.66 -0.52 -21.04
N VAL A 51 -2.54 -0.88 -21.66
CA VAL A 51 -2.55 -1.64 -22.92
C VAL A 51 -3.21 -3.00 -22.73
N LEU A 52 -2.94 -3.68 -21.61
CA LEU A 52 -3.59 -4.95 -21.29
C LEU A 52 -5.09 -4.78 -21.08
N TYR A 53 -5.51 -3.70 -20.43
CA TYR A 53 -6.94 -3.39 -20.25
C TYR A 53 -7.66 -3.18 -21.58
N GLU A 54 -7.02 -2.50 -22.54
CA GLU A 54 -7.59 -2.28 -23.88
C GLU A 54 -7.66 -3.56 -24.71
N LYS A 55 -6.66 -4.44 -24.59
CA LYS A 55 -6.54 -5.64 -25.44
C LYS A 55 -7.23 -6.88 -24.88
N GLU A 56 -7.20 -7.07 -23.56
CA GLU A 56 -7.67 -8.27 -22.85
C GLU A 56 -8.47 -7.87 -21.58
N PRO A 57 -9.61 -7.17 -21.76
CA PRO A 57 -10.40 -6.64 -20.65
C PRO A 57 -10.94 -7.72 -19.70
N GLU A 58 -11.12 -8.96 -20.17
CA GLU A 58 -11.60 -10.10 -19.39
C GLU A 58 -10.67 -10.48 -18.21
N ILE A 59 -9.36 -10.26 -18.36
CA ILE A 59 -8.39 -10.46 -17.29
C ILE A 59 -8.67 -9.48 -16.14
N PHE A 60 -9.03 -8.25 -16.47
CA PHE A 60 -9.40 -7.24 -15.50
C PHE A 60 -10.78 -7.50 -14.90
N GLU A 61 -11.78 -7.90 -15.68
CA GLU A 61 -13.11 -8.27 -15.19
C GLU A 61 -13.06 -9.30 -14.04
N THR A 62 -12.27 -10.36 -14.23
CA THR A 62 -12.12 -11.44 -13.24
C THR A 62 -11.28 -11.01 -12.04
N SER A 63 -10.19 -10.26 -12.27
CA SER A 63 -9.29 -9.77 -11.22
C SER A 63 -9.89 -8.63 -10.39
N LEU A 64 -10.63 -7.72 -11.03
CA LEU A 64 -11.25 -6.54 -10.41
C LEU A 64 -12.38 -6.93 -9.47
N LYS A 65 -13.19 -7.94 -9.80
CA LYS A 65 -14.22 -8.50 -8.90
C LYS A 65 -13.62 -9.00 -7.58
N ARG A 66 -12.43 -9.60 -7.62
CA ARG A 66 -11.68 -9.99 -6.41
C ARG A 66 -11.13 -8.77 -5.67
N SER A 67 -10.67 -7.75 -6.41
CA SER A 67 -10.16 -6.51 -5.85
C SER A 67 -11.23 -5.66 -5.15
N GLN A 68 -12.49 -5.69 -5.59
CA GLN A 68 -13.57 -4.88 -4.99
C GLN A 68 -13.86 -5.30 -3.54
N LYS A 69 -13.98 -6.61 -3.28
CA LYS A 69 -14.11 -7.14 -1.90
C LYS A 69 -12.87 -6.81 -1.06
N ALA A 70 -11.68 -6.90 -1.64
CA ALA A 70 -10.44 -6.53 -0.96
C ALA A 70 -10.37 -5.01 -0.69
N ALA A 71 -10.85 -4.17 -1.62
CA ALA A 71 -10.88 -2.72 -1.50
C ALA A 71 -11.90 -2.26 -0.46
N GLU A 72 -13.05 -2.92 -0.36
CA GLU A 72 -14.05 -2.65 0.68
C GLU A 72 -13.53 -3.06 2.06
N CYS A 73 -12.93 -4.24 2.18
CA CYS A 73 -12.22 -4.66 3.39
C CYS A 73 -11.09 -3.68 3.76
N SER A 74 -10.31 -3.24 2.76
CA SER A 74 -9.24 -2.26 2.95
C SER A 74 -9.77 -0.90 3.38
N LYS A 75 -10.90 -0.43 2.83
CA LYS A 75 -11.56 0.83 3.25
C LYS A 75 -12.02 0.73 4.70
N GLN A 76 -12.66 -0.37 5.07
CA GLN A 76 -13.10 -0.60 6.44
C GLN A 76 -11.91 -0.66 7.41
N LEU A 77 -10.85 -1.38 7.03
CA LEU A 77 -9.63 -1.47 7.81
C LEU A 77 -8.94 -0.10 7.95
N THR A 78 -8.79 0.63 6.85
CA THR A 78 -8.20 1.98 6.83
C THR A 78 -9.00 2.94 7.71
N LYS A 79 -10.35 2.90 7.63
CA LYS A 79 -11.22 3.69 8.50
C LYS A 79 -11.00 3.32 9.98
N SER A 80 -10.94 2.03 10.30
CA SER A 80 -10.71 1.58 11.68
C SER A 80 -9.34 2.00 12.23
N MET A 81 -8.29 1.92 11.41
CA MET A 81 -6.93 2.32 11.77
C MET A 81 -6.81 3.83 11.95
N LEU A 82 -7.42 4.62 11.06
CA LEU A 82 -7.45 6.08 11.16
C LEU A 82 -8.17 6.53 12.43
N LEU A 83 -9.37 6.01 12.68
CA LEU A 83 -10.14 6.34 13.89
C LEU A 83 -9.40 5.95 15.17
N GLY A 84 -8.79 4.75 15.21
CA GLY A 84 -7.97 4.33 16.35
C GLY A 84 -6.77 5.27 16.59
N SER A 85 -6.12 5.72 15.51
CA SER A 85 -5.00 6.67 15.60
C SER A 85 -5.45 8.04 16.12
N PHE A 86 -6.59 8.55 15.64
CA PHE A 86 -7.15 9.82 16.14
C PHE A 86 -7.55 9.75 17.61
N ARG A 87 -8.11 8.63 18.07
CA ARG A 87 -8.38 8.39 19.50
C ARG A 87 -7.13 8.46 20.36
N CYS A 88 -6.07 7.77 19.95
CA CYS A 88 -4.80 7.79 20.68
C CYS A 88 -4.19 9.20 20.71
N MET A 89 -4.27 9.94 19.59
CA MET A 89 -3.79 11.32 19.54
C MET A 89 -4.64 12.25 20.42
N ALA A 90 -5.97 12.11 20.41
CA ALA A 90 -6.87 12.90 21.27
C ALA A 90 -6.53 12.70 22.75
N ALA A 91 -6.43 11.44 23.20
CA ALA A 91 -6.07 11.11 24.58
C ALA A 91 -4.67 11.64 24.97
N TYR A 92 -3.72 11.65 24.02
CA TYR A 92 -2.38 12.19 24.29
C TYR A 92 -2.34 13.71 24.46
N VAL A 93 -3.22 14.45 23.75
CA VAL A 93 -3.23 15.92 23.76
C VAL A 93 -4.20 16.53 24.76
N GLU A 94 -5.07 15.74 25.39
CA GLU A 94 -6.10 16.19 26.34
C GLU A 94 -5.52 17.03 27.49
N ASP A 95 -4.42 16.58 28.10
CA ASP A 95 -3.79 17.25 29.24
C ASP A 95 -2.59 18.13 28.85
N LYS A 96 -2.39 18.40 27.56
CA LYS A 96 -1.23 19.17 27.06
C LYS A 96 -1.62 20.65 26.93
N PRO A 97 -1.02 21.56 27.73
CA PRO A 97 -1.33 22.98 27.64
C PRO A 97 -0.98 23.53 26.25
N GLY A 98 -1.89 24.30 25.65
CA GLY A 98 -1.74 24.88 24.32
C GLY A 98 -2.15 23.98 23.16
N CYS A 99 -2.68 22.77 23.45
CA CYS A 99 -3.15 21.82 22.43
C CYS A 99 -4.69 21.74 22.32
N GLU A 100 -5.43 22.62 22.98
CA GLU A 100 -6.90 22.59 23.11
C GLU A 100 -7.60 22.63 21.74
N LYS A 101 -7.05 23.42 20.81
CA LYS A 101 -7.51 23.48 19.42
C LYS A 101 -7.44 22.11 18.73
N TYR A 102 -6.33 21.39 18.91
CA TYR A 102 -6.12 20.10 18.26
C TYR A 102 -6.95 19.00 18.93
N PHE A 103 -7.09 19.04 20.25
CA PHE A 103 -7.98 18.14 20.99
C PHE A 103 -9.42 18.20 20.46
N ASN A 104 -9.98 19.41 20.29
CA ASN A 104 -11.34 19.59 19.79
C ASN A 104 -11.52 19.05 18.37
N ILE A 105 -10.56 19.29 17.46
CA ILE A 105 -10.59 18.75 16.09
C ILE A 105 -10.53 17.21 16.10
N LEU A 106 -9.64 16.63 16.91
CA LEU A 106 -9.48 15.19 17.00
C LEU A 106 -10.70 14.49 17.62
N LYS A 107 -11.40 15.18 18.52
CA LYS A 107 -12.65 14.71 19.11
C LYS A 107 -13.79 14.71 18.09
N GLU A 108 -13.95 15.78 17.32
CA GLU A 108 -14.98 15.92 16.28
C GLU A 108 -14.81 14.87 15.15
N VAL A 109 -13.57 14.58 14.74
CA VAL A 109 -13.26 13.57 13.72
C VAL A 109 -13.54 12.12 14.19
N ASN A 110 -13.74 11.93 15.49
CA ASN A 110 -13.94 10.62 16.11
C ASN A 110 -15.41 10.29 16.44
N GLU A 111 -16.32 11.27 16.29
CA GLU A 111 -17.79 11.11 16.35
C GLU A 111 -18.36 10.64 14.99
#